data_AF-A0AB73KXC0-F1
#
_entry.id   AF-A0AB73KXC0-F1
#
_cell.length_a   1.000
_cell.length_b   1.000
_cell.length_c   1.000
_cell.angle_alpha   90.00
_cell.angle_beta   90.00
_cell.angle_gamma   90.00
#
_symmetry.space_group_name_H-M   'P 1'
#
loop_
_entity.id
_entity.type
_entity.pdbx_description
1 polymer ?
#
loop_
_entity_poly.entity_id
_entity_poly.type
_entity_poly.pdbx_seq_one_letter_code
_entity_poly.pdbx_strand_id
1 'polypeptide(L)'
;PAYVPLLLRSYELYDRLGRDTGREVATLCGGVMIGRPDSRTVSGSLLSARQWDLPHEMLDAPEIRRRFPTLTPGDDEVALYEARAGLVRPEHTVAAHLQLATGDGADLHFNEPMTRWEALEGGRGVRVHTAENTYTAGHL
;
A
#
# COMPACT_ATOMS: atom_id res chain seq x y z
N PRO A 1 4.45 -9.10 11.46
CA PRO A 1 5.12 -7.98 12.16
C PRO A 1 6.26 -7.27 11.39
N ALA A 2 7.09 -7.96 10.58
CA ALA A 2 8.25 -7.33 9.95
C ALA A 2 7.93 -6.18 8.97
N TYR A 3 6.72 -6.16 8.39
CA TYR A 3 6.32 -5.14 7.41
C TYR A 3 5.72 -3.86 8.02
N VAL A 4 5.41 -3.85 9.32
CA VAL A 4 4.69 -2.72 9.97
C VAL A 4 5.44 -1.39 9.86
N PRO A 5 6.78 -1.30 9.99
CA PRO A 5 7.50 -0.05 9.74
C PRO A 5 7.27 0.52 8.34
N LEU A 6 7.25 -0.35 7.33
CA LEU A 6 7.00 0.04 5.94
C LEU A 6 5.54 0.52 5.78
N LEU A 7 4.58 -0.15 6.42
CA LEU A 7 3.18 0.26 6.42
C LEU A 7 2.98 1.66 7.03
N LEU A 8 3.56 1.90 8.22
CA LEU A 8 3.45 3.19 8.90
C LEU A 8 4.02 4.32 8.04
N ARG A 9 5.17 4.09 7.42
CA ARG A 9 5.74 5.05 6.47
C ARG A 9 4.85 5.24 5.24
N SER A 10 4.25 4.18 4.71
CA SER A 10 3.32 4.28 3.58
C SER A 10 2.09 5.14 3.89
N TYR A 11 1.54 5.09 5.11
CA TYR A 11 0.45 6.00 5.50
C TYR A 11 0.85 7.48 5.36
N GLU A 12 2.03 7.85 5.88
CA GLU A 12 2.55 9.21 5.78
C GLU A 12 2.77 9.63 4.32
N LEU A 13 3.30 8.71 3.50
CA LEU A 13 3.57 8.96 2.09
C LEU A 13 2.29 9.12 1.27
N TYR A 14 1.25 8.31 1.52
CA TYR A 14 -0.04 8.44 0.83
C TYR A 14 -0.80 9.69 1.23
N ASP A 15 -0.79 10.06 2.51
CA ASP A 15 -1.39 11.33 2.97
C ASP A 15 -0.70 12.52 2.28
N ARG A 16 0.63 12.50 2.21
CA ARG A 16 1.39 13.52 1.49
C ARG A 16 1.08 13.56 0.00
N LEU A 17 1.09 12.41 -0.67
CA LEU A 17 0.80 12.32 -2.10
C LEU A 17 -0.60 12.90 -2.43
N GLY A 18 -1.60 12.56 -1.62
CA GLY A 18 -2.96 13.08 -1.80
C GLY A 18 -3.03 14.59 -1.63
N ARG A 19 -2.37 15.13 -0.61
CA ARG A 19 -2.31 16.58 -0.34
C ARG A 19 -1.61 17.35 -1.44
N ASP A 20 -0.46 16.85 -1.91
CA ASP A 20 0.39 17.54 -2.88
C ASP A 20 -0.23 17.53 -4.29
N THR A 21 -1.16 16.62 -4.57
CA THR A 21 -1.82 16.48 -5.88
C THR A 21 -3.31 16.82 -5.89
N GLY A 22 -3.93 16.99 -4.72
CA GLY A 22 -5.37 17.16 -4.56
C GLY A 22 -6.19 15.90 -4.89
N ARG A 23 -5.54 14.73 -5.03
CA ARG A 23 -6.21 13.46 -5.35
C ARG A 23 -6.56 12.69 -4.10
N GLU A 24 -7.72 12.04 -4.11
CA GLU A 24 -8.03 11.03 -3.10
C GLU A 24 -7.19 9.77 -3.39
N VAL A 25 -6.11 9.59 -2.65
CA VAL A 25 -5.16 8.46 -2.80
C VAL A 25 -5.57 7.28 -1.92
N ALA A 26 -6.00 7.56 -0.69
CA ALA A 26 -6.39 6.54 0.27
C ALA A 26 -7.66 6.98 1.03
N THR A 27 -8.51 6.01 1.33
CA THR A 27 -9.70 6.19 2.15
C THR A 27 -9.56 5.29 3.38
N LEU A 28 -9.37 5.90 4.56
CA LEU A 28 -9.20 5.18 5.82
C LEU A 28 -10.57 4.89 6.45
N CYS A 29 -11.28 3.91 5.89
CA CYS A 29 -12.63 3.52 6.32
C CYS A 29 -12.66 2.50 7.48
N GLY A 30 -11.50 2.15 8.02
CA GLY A 30 -11.32 1.04 8.93
C GLY A 30 -11.24 -0.30 8.21
N GLY A 31 -10.71 -1.30 8.92
CA GLY A 31 -10.56 -2.67 8.45
C GLY A 31 -11.02 -3.65 9.51
N VAL A 32 -11.70 -4.71 9.07
CA VAL A 32 -12.23 -5.78 9.93
C VAL A 32 -11.58 -7.09 9.51
N MET A 33 -10.73 -7.65 10.38
CA MET A 33 -10.10 -8.95 10.18
C MET A 33 -10.85 -10.00 11.00
N ILE A 34 -11.68 -10.80 10.34
CA ILE A 34 -12.63 -11.73 10.96
C ILE A 34 -12.20 -13.19 10.80
N GLY A 35 -12.49 -14.02 11.80
CA GLY A 35 -12.32 -15.47 11.76
C GLY A 35 -12.26 -16.09 13.16
N ARG A 36 -11.90 -17.38 13.23
CA ARG A 36 -11.66 -18.04 14.53
C ARG A 36 -10.51 -17.36 15.30
N PRO A 37 -10.53 -17.34 16.64
CA PRO A 37 -9.51 -16.65 17.45
C PRO A 37 -8.07 -17.11 17.16
N ASP A 38 -7.88 -18.40 16.88
CA ASP A 38 -6.58 -19.03 16.58
C ASP A 38 -6.21 -18.97 15.09
N SER A 39 -7.09 -18.44 14.23
CA SER A 39 -6.81 -18.27 12.81
C SER A 39 -5.62 -17.33 12.61
N ARG A 40 -4.84 -17.57 11.54
CA ARG A 40 -3.70 -16.71 11.19
C ARG A 40 -4.10 -15.25 10.99
N THR A 41 -5.28 -15.02 10.41
CA THR A 41 -5.83 -13.69 10.17
C THR A 41 -5.99 -12.93 11.48
N VAL A 42 -6.66 -13.51 12.48
CA VAL A 42 -6.92 -12.84 13.76
C VAL A 42 -5.67 -12.81 14.63
N SER A 43 -5.07 -13.97 14.91
CA SER A 43 -3.93 -14.08 15.81
C SER A 43 -2.69 -13.32 15.30
N GLY A 44 -2.43 -13.34 13.99
CA GLY A 44 -1.32 -12.61 13.38
C GLY A 44 -1.53 -11.10 13.36
N SER A 45 -2.77 -10.65 13.14
CA SER A 45 -3.13 -9.23 13.22
C SER A 45 -3.01 -8.72 14.65
N LEU A 46 -3.55 -9.47 15.62
CA LEU A 46 -3.48 -9.13 17.04
C LEU A 46 -2.03 -9.09 17.56
N LEU A 47 -1.21 -10.07 17.16
CA LEU A 47 0.22 -10.08 17.49
C LEU A 47 0.92 -8.83 16.94
N SER A 48 0.65 -8.48 15.67
CA SER A 48 1.26 -7.30 15.05
C SER A 48 0.78 -6.01 15.71
N ALA A 49 -0.52 -5.89 16.00
CA ALA A 49 -1.09 -4.73 16.67
C ALA A 49 -0.52 -4.53 18.07
N ARG A 50 -0.39 -5.59 18.86
CA ARG A 50 0.23 -5.53 20.20
C ARG A 50 1.72 -5.22 20.15
N GLN A 51 2.46 -5.85 19.24
CA GLN A 51 3.90 -5.64 19.13
C GLN A 51 4.27 -4.20 18.75
N TRP A 52 3.42 -3.55 17.93
CA TRP A 52 3.66 -2.22 17.40
C TRP A 52 2.78 -1.14 18.04
N ASP A 53 2.10 -1.46 19.14
CA ASP A 53 1.18 -0.57 19.86
C ASP A 53 0.17 0.14 18.95
N LEU A 54 -0.41 -0.61 18.01
CA LEU A 54 -1.40 -0.09 17.07
C LEU A 54 -2.78 -0.06 17.72
N PRO A 55 -3.54 1.06 17.62
CA PRO A 55 -4.92 1.11 18.09
C PRO A 55 -5.79 0.06 17.40
N HIS A 56 -6.40 -0.82 18.21
CA HIS A 56 -7.29 -1.86 17.72
C HIS A 56 -8.38 -2.19 18.74
N GLU A 57 -9.50 -2.72 18.26
CA GLU A 57 -10.55 -3.30 19.09
C GLU A 57 -10.71 -4.78 18.75
N MET A 58 -10.92 -5.62 19.77
CA MET A 58 -11.38 -6.99 19.57
C MET A 58 -12.89 -7.02 19.72
N LEU A 59 -13.58 -7.58 18.73
CA LEU A 59 -15.04 -7.66 18.68
C LEU A 59 -15.48 -9.12 18.71
N ASP A 60 -16.50 -9.42 19.51
CA ASP A 60 -17.20 -10.71 19.47
C ASP A 60 -18.28 -10.76 18.37
N ALA A 61 -18.84 -11.94 18.12
CA ALA A 61 -19.85 -12.13 17.08
C ALA A 61 -21.11 -11.22 17.25
N PRO A 62 -21.69 -11.05 18.47
CA PRO A 62 -22.73 -10.04 18.71
C PRO A 62 -22.32 -8.61 18.34
N GLU A 63 -21.12 -8.16 18.71
CA GLU A 63 -20.63 -6.83 18.38
C GLU A 63 -20.41 -6.63 16.89
N ILE A 64 -19.86 -7.64 16.20
CA ILE A 64 -19.69 -7.62 14.75
C ILE A 64 -21.05 -7.46 14.06
N ARG A 65 -22.05 -8.28 14.42
CA ARG A 65 -23.40 -8.19 13.84
C ARG A 65 -24.06 -6.84 14.12
N ARG A 66 -23.79 -6.23 15.27
CA ARG A 66 -24.32 -4.91 15.63
C ARG A 66 -23.64 -3.77 14.87
N ARG A 67 -22.32 -3.79 14.75
CA ARG A 67 -21.53 -2.70 14.12
C ARG A 67 -21.50 -2.82 12.59
N PHE A 68 -21.50 -4.04 12.07
CA PHE A 68 -21.38 -4.38 10.65
C PHE A 68 -22.50 -5.36 10.25
N PRO A 69 -23.75 -4.88 10.11
CA PRO A 69 -24.93 -5.75 9.93
C PRO A 69 -24.95 -6.55 8.62
N THR A 70 -24.04 -6.27 7.68
CA THR A 70 -23.84 -7.05 6.45
C THR A 70 -22.94 -8.28 6.65
N LEU A 71 -22.26 -8.39 7.81
CA LEU A 71 -21.41 -9.52 8.15
C LEU A 71 -22.18 -10.54 9.00
N THR A 72 -22.02 -11.82 8.69
CA THR A 72 -22.68 -12.94 9.37
C THR A 72 -21.65 -13.90 10.00
N PRO A 73 -20.93 -13.50 11.06
CA PRO A 73 -19.97 -14.39 11.73
C PRO A 73 -20.65 -15.60 12.36
N GLY A 74 -19.91 -16.71 12.41
CA GLY A 74 -20.19 -17.80 13.33
C GLY A 74 -20.08 -17.34 14.79
N ASP A 75 -20.78 -18.01 15.70
CA ASP A 75 -20.80 -17.59 17.12
C ASP A 75 -19.44 -17.76 17.83
N ASP A 76 -18.54 -18.58 17.28
CA ASP A 76 -17.16 -18.74 17.75
C ASP A 76 -16.14 -17.86 17.01
N GLU A 77 -16.58 -17.00 16.09
CA GLU A 77 -15.71 -16.07 15.37
C GLU A 77 -15.59 -14.73 16.10
N VAL A 78 -14.41 -14.14 15.95
CA VAL A 78 -14.07 -12.82 16.49
C VAL A 78 -13.50 -11.96 15.36
N ALA A 79 -13.42 -10.65 15.59
CA ALA A 79 -12.74 -9.74 14.68
C ALA A 79 -11.76 -8.84 15.42
N LEU A 80 -10.63 -8.56 14.75
CA LEU A 80 -9.83 -7.38 15.07
C LEU A 80 -10.31 -6.24 14.18
N TYR A 81 -10.69 -5.13 14.78
CA TYR A 81 -11.03 -3.89 14.09
C TYR A 81 -9.89 -2.87 14.25
N GLU A 82 -9.44 -2.33 13.12
CA GLU A 82 -8.44 -1.27 13.05
C GLU A 82 -9.03 -0.05 12.35
N ALA A 83 -9.24 1.05 13.07
CA ALA A 83 -9.89 2.25 12.52
C ALA A 83 -9.07 2.96 11.44
N ARG A 84 -7.74 2.80 11.44
CA ARG A 84 -6.82 3.41 10.45
C ARG A 84 -6.59 2.56 9.21
N ALA A 85 -7.07 1.33 9.18
CA ALA A 85 -7.06 0.53 7.97
C ALA A 85 -8.01 1.11 6.91
N GLY A 86 -7.93 0.64 5.68
CA GLY A 86 -8.74 1.16 4.60
C GLY A 86 -8.28 0.67 3.24
N LEU A 87 -8.58 1.47 2.21
CA LEU A 87 -8.26 1.15 0.82
C LEU A 87 -7.42 2.27 0.18
N VAL A 88 -6.59 1.87 -0.78
CA VAL A 88 -5.84 2.77 -1.65
C VAL A 88 -6.50 2.73 -3.03
N ARG A 89 -6.55 3.86 -3.73
CA ARG A 89 -7.02 3.96 -5.12
C ARG A 89 -5.81 3.88 -6.06
N PRO A 90 -5.46 2.70 -6.60
CA PRO A 90 -4.19 2.50 -7.30
C PRO A 90 -4.03 3.40 -8.53
N GLU A 91 -5.10 3.61 -9.31
CA GLU A 91 -5.07 4.48 -10.49
C GLU A 91 -4.80 5.94 -10.10
N HIS A 92 -5.39 6.41 -9.00
CA HIS A 92 -5.14 7.75 -8.47
C HIS A 92 -3.71 7.88 -7.94
N THR A 93 -3.20 6.86 -7.25
CA THR A 93 -1.83 6.82 -6.75
C THR A 93 -0.82 6.91 -7.90
N VAL A 94 -1.01 6.13 -8.97
CA VAL A 94 -0.12 6.18 -10.14
C VAL A 94 -0.21 7.55 -10.81
N ALA A 95 -1.43 8.05 -11.08
CA ALA A 95 -1.62 9.36 -11.70
C ALA A 95 -1.02 10.50 -10.88
N ALA A 96 -1.10 10.44 -9.55
CA ALA A 96 -0.50 11.41 -8.64
C ALA A 96 1.04 11.44 -8.76
N HIS A 97 1.69 10.27 -8.80
CA HIS A 97 3.14 10.20 -8.96
C HIS A 97 3.59 10.72 -10.33
N LEU A 98 2.88 10.35 -11.41
CA LEU A 98 3.20 10.85 -12.76
C LEU A 98 3.05 12.38 -12.81
N GLN A 99 1.99 12.93 -12.23
CA GLN A 99 1.76 14.37 -12.15
C GLN A 99 2.91 15.11 -11.45
N LEU A 100 3.32 14.65 -10.27
CA LEU A 100 4.42 15.27 -9.53
C LEU A 100 5.75 15.11 -10.28
N ALA A 101 6.05 13.92 -10.79
CA ALA A 101 7.28 13.65 -11.53
C ALA A 101 7.41 14.55 -12.77
N THR A 102 6.36 14.66 -13.60
CA THR A 102 6.36 15.59 -14.74
C THR A 102 6.47 17.04 -14.29
N GLY A 103 5.78 17.43 -13.22
CA GLY A 103 5.87 18.78 -12.65
C GLY A 103 7.29 19.15 -12.21
N ASP A 104 8.04 18.17 -11.71
CA ASP A 104 9.44 18.31 -11.29
C ASP A 104 10.45 18.10 -12.44
N GLY A 105 9.96 17.93 -13.68
CA GLY A 105 10.79 17.85 -14.89
C GLY A 105 11.26 16.46 -15.28
N ALA A 106 10.66 15.39 -14.73
CA ALA A 106 10.92 14.03 -15.21
C ALA A 106 10.42 13.85 -16.65
N ASP A 107 11.24 13.21 -17.48
CA ASP A 107 10.87 12.79 -18.83
C ASP A 107 10.21 11.41 -18.77
N LEU A 108 8.96 11.31 -19.22
CA LEU A 108 8.13 10.11 -19.09
C LEU A 108 7.84 9.52 -20.47
N HIS A 109 8.42 8.35 -20.72
CA HIS A 109 8.23 7.59 -21.94
C HIS A 109 7.16 6.51 -21.74
N PHE A 110 6.04 6.63 -22.47
CA PHE A 110 4.92 5.68 -22.42
C PHE A 110 4.79 4.92 -23.73
N ASN A 111 4.25 3.70 -23.65
CA ASN A 111 4.10 2.81 -24.81
C ASN A 111 5.42 2.49 -25.54
N GLU A 112 6.55 2.61 -24.83
CA GLU A 112 7.89 2.34 -25.34
C GLU A 112 8.53 1.20 -24.53
N PRO A 113 8.23 -0.08 -24.83
CA PRO A 113 8.73 -1.19 -24.04
C PRO A 113 10.25 -1.29 -24.08
N MET A 114 10.87 -1.43 -22.91
CA MET A 114 12.28 -1.82 -22.81
C MET A 114 12.45 -3.24 -23.35
N THR A 115 13.38 -3.40 -24.30
CA THR A 115 13.69 -4.70 -24.91
C THR A 115 14.95 -5.32 -24.32
N ARG A 116 15.92 -4.49 -23.91
CA ARG A 116 17.19 -4.92 -23.32
C ARG A 116 17.78 -3.83 -22.44
N TRP A 117 18.59 -4.20 -21.47
CA TRP A 117 19.48 -3.28 -20.77
C TRP A 117 20.84 -3.92 -20.55
N GLU A 118 21.87 -3.10 -20.33
CA GLU A 118 23.18 -3.54 -19.88
C GLU A 118 23.78 -2.58 -18.85
N ALA A 119 24.60 -3.11 -17.95
CA ALA A 119 25.49 -2.29 -17.14
C ALA A 119 26.65 -1.77 -18.00
N LEU A 120 27.02 -0.51 -17.79
CA LEU A 120 28.18 0.10 -18.44
C LEU A 120 29.47 -0.29 -17.72
N GLU A 121 30.54 -0.48 -18.49
CA GLU A 121 31.85 -0.82 -17.95
C GLU A 121 32.34 0.19 -16.91
N GLY A 122 33.02 -0.34 -15.89
CA GLY A 122 33.57 0.46 -14.79
C GLY A 122 32.53 1.00 -13.83
N GLY A 123 31.30 0.46 -13.82
CA GLY A 123 30.24 0.89 -12.90
C GLY A 123 29.71 2.29 -13.20
N ARG A 124 29.89 2.76 -14.44
CA ARG A 124 29.50 4.12 -14.88
C ARG A 124 28.00 4.31 -15.09
N GLY A 125 27.21 3.26 -14.86
CA GLY A 125 25.76 3.31 -14.95
C GLY A 125 25.18 2.19 -15.79
N VAL A 126 24.06 2.47 -16.42
CA VAL A 126 23.24 1.54 -17.19
C VAL A 126 22.93 2.12 -18.56
N ARG A 127 22.73 1.24 -19.55
CA ARG A 127 22.13 1.57 -20.84
C ARG A 127 20.87 0.75 -21.03
N VAL A 128 19.79 1.41 -21.42
CA VAL A 128 18.47 0.83 -21.69
C VAL A 128 18.17 0.99 -23.16
N HIS A 129 17.71 -0.09 -23.80
CA HIS A 129 17.33 -0.15 -25.21
C HIS A 129 15.83 -0.38 -25.33
N THR A 130 15.20 0.37 -26.22
CA THR A 130 13.81 0.19 -26.64
C THR A 130 13.79 -0.04 -28.16
N ALA A 131 12.60 -0.16 -28.75
CA ALA A 131 12.48 -0.19 -30.21
C ALA A 131 12.72 1.19 -30.85
N GLU A 132 12.56 2.26 -30.08
CA GLU A 132 12.58 3.64 -30.58
C GLU A 132 13.91 4.34 -30.27
N ASN A 133 14.54 4.01 -29.15
CA ASN A 133 15.68 4.77 -28.65
C ASN A 133 16.62 3.97 -27.71
N THR A 134 17.67 4.65 -27.25
CA THR A 134 18.64 4.16 -26.28
C THR A 134 18.92 5.23 -25.23
N TYR A 135 18.72 4.88 -23.97
CA TYR A 135 18.90 5.79 -22.83
C TYR A 135 20.07 5.35 -21.95
N THR A 136 20.78 6.30 -21.34
CA THR A 136 21.83 6.02 -20.36
C THR A 136 21.60 6.78 -19.07
N ALA A 137 21.73 6.10 -17.93
CA ALA A 137 21.55 6.67 -16.60
C ALA A 137 22.60 6.15 -15.62
N GLY A 138 22.77 6.81 -14.47
CA GLY A 138 23.69 6.35 -13.44
C GLY A 138 23.22 5.10 -12.68
N HIS A 139 21.91 4.82 -12.70
CA HIS A 139 21.28 3.67 -12.04
C HIS A 139 20.01 3.26 -12.78
N LEU A 140 19.60 1.99 -12.59
CA LEU A 140 18.30 1.43 -12.92
C LEU A 140 17.68 0.86 -11.65
#